data_AF-A0A7X0IKV8-F1
#
_entry.id   AF-A0A7X0IKV8-F1
#
_cell.length_a   1.000
_cell.length_b   1.000
_cell.length_c   1.000
_cell.angle_alpha   90.00
_cell.angle_beta   90.00
_cell.angle_gamma   90.00
#
_symmetry.space_group_name_H-M   'P 1'
#
loop_
_entity.id
_entity.type
_entity.pdbx_description
1 polymer ?
#
loop_
_entity_poly.entity_id
_entity_poly.type
_entity_poly.pdbx_seq_one_letter_code
_entity_poly.pdbx_strand_id
1 'polypeptide(L)'
;MQWDPFDAIERDVRVMVADPRWADVPAPTQAQAMAARLLTTPDGACWLFGAHARWYRHDASDGLWHLSAPPFSVDTRAAARPAYPAPAVPEHLLPRAVHLAFDRGSVQAFVGPDVPRAVTEGIRGLLDAQRGRDGEFLGVSGALKESFYNDVPAGVAMVWGTIMWCAYAPAFDGNEVLLSMFGEFLSRPLPGDDWVRWLPPVPLSALIEMYAEPLAKGAQGAALRLAGLAAATAKVLRADPRFAPRAEALLAMAQPLAARPWLDHHARDATTLHRTWLARCPAHLAPSVLPETAPGEHFRHVLYDLVQALAFVGGRGGDPRATAAALLAADVQTVAPAAAVRLDPWLDAETRHTYRTALSAPDDPLRDCWPRAGEPAPDLLPPDRASAAALLGAGYATGLAWCRLTGTEPPAHGFPVSAATVRCLIHERDDPADPLPAVPDVSVEWIRHS
;
A
#
# COMPACT_ATOMS: atom_id res chain seq x y z
N MET A 1 15.20 25.46 17.15
CA MET A 1 14.22 24.38 16.93
C MET A 1 12.86 24.96 17.29
N GLN A 2 11.99 25.19 16.31
CA GLN A 2 10.65 25.75 16.51
C GLN A 2 9.76 24.65 17.12
N TRP A 3 8.95 24.99 18.11
CA TRP A 3 8.02 24.05 18.74
C TRP A 3 6.92 23.65 17.76
N ASP A 4 6.67 22.34 17.62
CA ASP A 4 5.60 21.78 16.77
C ASP A 4 4.52 21.12 17.65
N PRO A 5 3.33 21.75 17.80
CA PRO A 5 2.19 21.19 18.51
C PRO A 5 1.73 19.83 18.01
N PHE A 6 1.78 19.56 16.70
CA PHE A 6 1.33 18.29 16.14
C PHE A 6 2.24 17.15 16.62
N ASP A 7 3.55 17.29 16.47
CA ASP A 7 4.53 16.29 16.95
C ASP A 7 4.48 16.11 18.47
N ALA A 8 4.22 17.19 19.21
CA ALA A 8 4.06 17.13 20.66
C ALA A 8 2.82 16.32 21.07
N ILE A 9 1.67 16.57 20.45
CA ILE A 9 0.43 15.83 20.71
C ILE A 9 0.55 14.37 20.26
N GLU A 10 1.14 14.09 19.11
CA GLU A 10 1.38 12.72 18.67
C GLU A 10 2.21 11.94 19.69
N ARG A 11 3.31 12.53 20.16
CA ARG A 11 4.16 11.91 21.19
C ARG A 11 3.40 11.70 22.50
N ASP A 12 2.64 12.69 22.95
CA ASP A 12 1.85 12.60 24.18
C ASP A 12 0.78 11.50 24.11
N VAL A 13 0.04 11.41 23.00
CA VAL A 13 -0.93 10.33 22.77
C VAL A 13 -0.26 8.96 22.75
N ARG A 14 0.91 8.84 22.11
CA ARG A 14 1.67 7.59 22.09
C ARG A 14 2.10 7.16 23.50
N VAL A 15 2.55 8.10 24.33
CA VAL A 15 2.91 7.85 25.73
C VAL A 15 1.67 7.45 26.54
N MET A 16 0.56 8.16 26.37
CA MET A 16 -0.71 7.88 27.06
C MET A 16 -1.23 6.48 26.75
N VAL A 17 -1.21 6.07 25.48
CA VAL A 17 -1.73 4.76 25.03
C VAL A 17 -0.77 3.61 25.38
N ALA A 18 0.51 3.90 25.57
CA ALA A 18 1.50 2.93 26.04
C ALA A 18 1.29 2.58 27.53
N ASP A 19 0.60 3.43 28.32
CA ASP A 19 0.21 3.09 29.69
C ASP A 19 -0.88 2.00 29.67
N PRO A 20 -0.62 0.81 30.24
CA PRO A 20 -1.61 -0.29 30.25
C PRO A 20 -2.95 0.10 30.89
N ARG A 21 -2.95 1.05 31.83
CA ARG A 21 -4.17 1.52 32.51
C ARG A 21 -5.12 2.25 31.56
N TRP A 22 -4.63 2.79 30.45
CA TRP A 22 -5.46 3.48 29.47
C TRP A 22 -6.59 2.59 28.95
N ALA A 23 -6.32 1.30 28.74
CA ALA A 23 -7.30 0.34 28.24
C ALA A 23 -8.49 0.14 29.20
N ASP A 24 -8.27 0.33 30.50
CA ASP A 24 -9.29 0.18 31.54
C ASP A 24 -10.09 1.47 31.79
N VAL A 25 -9.67 2.60 31.22
CA VAL A 25 -10.37 3.88 31.35
C VAL A 25 -11.69 3.84 30.56
N PRO A 26 -12.85 4.21 31.16
CA PRO A 26 -14.11 4.26 30.45
C PRO A 26 -14.07 5.17 29.22
N ALA A 27 -14.72 4.77 28.13
CA ALA A 27 -14.72 5.49 26.85
C ALA A 27 -15.09 6.99 26.96
N PRO A 28 -16.08 7.42 27.78
CA PRO A 28 -16.37 8.85 27.96
C PRO A 28 -15.19 9.64 28.56
N THR A 29 -14.46 9.04 29.49
CA THR A 29 -13.28 9.64 30.13
C THR A 29 -12.10 9.67 29.15
N GLN A 30 -11.93 8.63 28.34
CA GLN A 30 -10.96 8.63 27.24
C GLN A 30 -11.28 9.74 26.23
N ALA A 31 -12.54 9.89 25.83
CA ALA A 31 -12.97 10.95 24.91
C ALA A 31 -12.71 12.35 25.46
N GLN A 32 -12.96 12.58 26.76
CA GLN A 32 -12.62 13.84 27.42
C GLN A 32 -11.10 14.10 27.44
N ALA A 33 -10.30 13.07 27.73
CA ALA A 33 -8.85 13.17 27.69
C ALA A 33 -8.31 13.47 26.29
N MET A 34 -8.93 12.90 25.25
CA MET A 34 -8.60 13.20 23.84
C MET A 34 -9.08 14.60 23.43
N ALA A 35 -10.24 15.06 23.91
CA ALA A 35 -10.74 16.40 23.63
C ALA A 35 -9.78 17.50 24.10
N ALA A 36 -9.08 17.28 25.22
CA ALA A 36 -8.04 18.19 25.73
C ALA A 36 -6.76 18.23 24.86
N ARG A 37 -6.63 17.31 23.90
CA ARG A 37 -5.47 17.18 22.99
C ARG A 37 -5.78 17.59 21.56
N LEU A 38 -6.98 18.12 21.31
CA LEU A 38 -7.36 18.63 20.00
C LEU A 38 -6.59 19.90 19.66
N LEU A 39 -6.20 20.02 18.40
CA LEU A 39 -5.52 21.20 17.87
C LEU A 39 -6.41 21.91 16.87
N THR A 40 -6.48 23.23 16.96
CA THR A 40 -7.09 24.09 15.95
C THR A 40 -5.99 24.87 15.23
N THR A 41 -5.99 24.79 13.91
CA THR A 41 -5.10 25.56 13.04
C THR A 41 -5.68 26.95 12.74
N PRO A 42 -4.89 27.92 12.23
CA PRO A 42 -5.35 29.29 12.01
C PRO A 42 -6.54 29.46 11.05
N ASP A 43 -6.72 28.49 10.15
CA ASP A 43 -7.87 28.37 9.25
C ASP A 43 -9.15 27.88 9.95
N GLY A 44 -9.09 27.60 11.26
CA GLY A 44 -10.20 27.09 12.06
C GLY A 44 -10.39 25.58 11.98
N ALA A 45 -9.56 24.85 11.22
CA ALA A 45 -9.67 23.40 11.15
C ALA A 45 -9.25 22.74 12.48
N CYS A 46 -10.03 21.76 12.94
CA CYS A 46 -9.78 21.04 14.18
C CYS A 46 -9.24 19.64 13.90
N TRP A 47 -8.22 19.23 14.65
CA TRP A 47 -7.39 18.06 14.39
C TRP A 47 -7.29 17.16 15.62
N LEU A 48 -7.34 15.85 15.37
CA LEU A 48 -7.24 14.78 16.36
C LEU A 48 -6.21 13.75 15.89
N PHE A 49 -5.22 13.43 16.71
CA PHE A 49 -4.40 12.24 16.51
C PHE A 49 -5.04 11.06 17.25
N GLY A 50 -5.52 10.06 16.51
CA GLY A 50 -6.44 9.06 17.05
C GLY A 50 -6.16 7.63 16.59
N ALA A 51 -7.24 6.93 16.27
CA ALA A 51 -7.19 5.56 15.78
C ALA A 51 -6.19 5.38 14.61
N HIS A 52 -5.68 4.16 14.50
CA HIS A 52 -4.65 3.77 13.54
C HIS A 52 -3.35 4.60 13.59
N ALA A 53 -3.09 5.41 14.62
CA ALA A 53 -1.95 6.32 14.66
C ALA A 53 -1.91 7.27 13.45
N ARG A 54 -3.07 7.82 13.06
CA ARG A 54 -3.20 8.87 12.04
C ARG A 54 -3.94 10.08 12.59
N TRP A 55 -3.80 11.18 11.86
CA TRP A 55 -4.53 12.42 12.06
C TRP A 55 -5.91 12.37 11.41
N TYR A 56 -6.86 13.02 12.07
CA TYR A 56 -8.24 13.21 11.63
C TYR A 56 -8.56 14.70 11.68
N ARG A 57 -9.31 15.18 10.69
CA ARG A 57 -9.80 16.56 10.61
C ARG A 57 -11.31 16.58 10.82
N HIS A 58 -11.77 17.42 11.73
CA HIS A 58 -13.19 17.63 11.94
C HIS A 58 -13.75 18.57 10.87
N ASP A 59 -14.84 18.16 10.24
CA ASP A 59 -15.60 18.98 9.31
C ASP A 59 -16.83 19.55 10.02
N ALA A 60 -16.89 20.87 10.13
CA ALA A 60 -17.99 21.56 10.82
C ALA A 60 -19.33 21.49 10.04
N SER A 61 -19.29 21.20 8.73
CA SER A 61 -20.48 21.17 7.89
C SER A 61 -21.31 19.90 8.06
N ASP A 62 -20.65 18.75 8.25
CA ASP A 62 -21.29 17.45 8.48
C ASP A 62 -21.13 16.96 9.94
N GLY A 63 -20.27 17.58 10.74
CA GLY A 63 -20.00 17.22 12.13
C GLY A 63 -19.19 15.93 12.27
N LEU A 64 -18.56 15.47 11.20
CA LEU A 64 -17.81 14.22 11.15
C LEU A 64 -16.31 14.46 11.23
N TRP A 65 -15.61 13.42 11.67
CA TRP A 65 -14.14 13.36 11.66
C TRP A 65 -13.70 12.56 10.45
N HIS A 66 -12.90 13.18 9.59
CA HIS A 66 -12.39 12.56 8.36
C HIS A 66 -10.92 12.24 8.51
N LEU A 67 -10.50 11.07 8.06
CA LEU A 67 -9.09 10.72 8.01
C LEU A 67 -8.35 11.68 7.07
N SER A 68 -7.37 12.42 7.59
CA SER A 68 -6.70 13.47 6.80
C SER A 68 -5.28 13.69 7.31
N ALA A 69 -4.33 13.79 6.38
CA ALA A 69 -2.94 14.07 6.74
C ALA A 69 -2.84 15.47 7.37
N PRO A 70 -2.02 15.65 8.42
CA PRO A 70 -1.88 16.95 9.05
C PRO A 70 -1.24 17.95 8.07
N PRO A 71 -1.40 19.26 8.29
CA PRO A 71 -0.72 20.26 7.49
C PRO A 71 0.80 20.05 7.50
N PHE A 72 1.44 20.28 6.35
CA PHE A 72 2.90 20.18 6.23
C PHE A 72 3.60 21.50 6.63
N SER A 73 2.97 22.65 6.36
CA SER A 73 3.54 23.97 6.65
C SER A 73 3.95 24.11 8.11
N VAL A 74 5.24 24.39 8.35
CA VAL A 74 5.82 24.59 9.68
C VAL A 74 5.13 25.74 10.41
N ASP A 75 4.81 26.83 9.70
CA ASP A 75 4.14 28.00 10.27
C ASP A 75 2.71 27.68 10.69
N THR A 76 1.96 26.95 9.86
CA THR A 76 0.60 26.51 10.18
C THR A 76 0.59 25.61 11.41
N ARG A 77 1.53 24.66 11.49
CA ARG A 77 1.66 23.75 12.64
C ARG A 77 2.04 24.51 13.91
N ALA A 78 3.06 25.37 13.86
CA ALA A 78 3.51 26.17 15.00
C ALA A 78 2.44 27.17 15.50
N ALA A 79 1.58 27.64 14.60
CA ALA A 79 0.46 28.50 14.93
C ALA A 79 -0.76 27.76 15.52
N ALA A 80 -0.77 26.43 15.53
CA ALA A 80 -1.86 25.65 16.10
C ALA A 80 -2.03 25.90 17.62
N ARG A 81 -3.27 25.86 18.08
CA ARG A 81 -3.67 26.11 19.48
C ARG A 81 -4.60 25.00 19.98
N PRO A 82 -4.72 24.77 21.29
CA PRO A 82 -5.75 23.88 21.82
C PRO A 82 -7.15 24.28 21.34
N ALA A 83 -7.97 23.31 20.93
CA ALA A 83 -9.30 23.59 20.40
C ALA A 83 -10.29 24.05 21.49
N TYR A 84 -11.03 25.14 21.22
CA TYR A 84 -12.09 25.62 22.11
C TYR A 84 -13.24 26.32 21.33
N PRO A 85 -14.50 25.88 21.49
CA PRO A 85 -14.93 24.65 22.16
C PRO A 85 -14.43 23.40 21.42
N ALA A 86 -14.05 22.36 22.16
CA ALA A 86 -13.59 21.10 21.58
C ALA A 86 -14.77 20.28 21.01
N PRO A 87 -14.74 19.87 19.73
CA PRO A 87 -15.75 18.96 19.19
C PRO A 87 -15.74 17.61 19.93
N ALA A 88 -16.89 16.92 19.93
CA ALA A 88 -16.99 15.60 20.54
C ALA A 88 -16.09 14.60 19.81
N VAL A 89 -15.34 13.80 20.58
CA VAL A 89 -14.48 12.73 20.07
C VAL A 89 -15.25 11.41 20.09
N PRO A 90 -15.55 10.79 18.91
CA PRO A 90 -16.24 9.51 18.84
C PRO A 90 -15.40 8.34 19.40
N GLU A 91 -16.06 7.33 19.95
CA GLU A 91 -15.39 6.15 20.54
C GLU A 91 -14.50 5.41 19.53
N HIS A 92 -14.92 5.29 18.27
CA HIS A 92 -14.18 4.58 17.24
C HIS A 92 -12.86 5.27 16.85
N LEU A 93 -12.67 6.54 17.21
CA LEU A 93 -11.42 7.29 16.99
C LEU A 93 -10.49 7.29 18.19
N LEU A 94 -10.92 6.71 19.33
CA LEU A 94 -10.08 6.61 20.51
C LEU A 94 -8.87 5.70 20.22
N PRO A 95 -7.65 6.17 20.48
CA PRO A 95 -6.46 5.39 20.20
C PRO A 95 -6.37 4.22 21.18
N ARG A 96 -5.99 3.05 20.66
CA ARG A 96 -5.79 1.80 21.42
C ARG A 96 -4.38 1.31 21.19
N ALA A 97 -3.82 0.53 22.12
CA ALA A 97 -2.46 -0.02 21.96
C ALA A 97 -2.30 -0.79 20.64
N VAL A 98 -3.33 -1.56 20.25
CA VAL A 98 -3.37 -2.29 18.97
C VAL A 98 -3.27 -1.39 17.73
N HIS A 99 -3.74 -0.14 17.82
CA HIS A 99 -3.67 0.82 16.72
C HIS A 99 -2.26 1.39 16.54
N LEU A 100 -1.51 1.53 17.63
CA LEU A 100 -0.17 2.13 17.64
C LEU A 100 0.94 1.10 17.47
N ALA A 101 0.68 -0.17 17.81
CA ALA A 101 1.61 -1.27 17.63
C ALA A 101 1.70 -1.76 16.18
N PHE A 102 0.78 -1.33 15.31
CA PHE A 102 0.76 -1.75 13.91
C PHE A 102 1.91 -1.12 13.11
N ASP A 103 2.83 -1.97 12.65
CA ASP A 103 3.82 -1.58 11.64
C ASP A 103 3.17 -1.55 10.25
N ARG A 104 3.24 -0.39 9.60
CA ARG A 104 2.64 -0.14 8.29
C ARG A 104 3.53 -0.56 7.14
N GLY A 105 4.78 -0.95 7.42
CA GLY A 105 5.74 -1.29 6.39
C GLY A 105 6.10 -0.09 5.52
N SER A 106 6.49 -0.38 4.28
CA SER A 106 6.88 0.63 3.30
C SER A 106 5.76 0.86 2.29
N VAL A 107 5.57 2.12 1.90
CA VAL A 107 4.63 2.54 0.83
C VAL A 107 5.29 2.59 -0.55
N GLN A 108 6.56 2.19 -0.65
CA GLN A 108 7.31 2.21 -1.90
C GLN A 108 6.82 1.13 -2.87
N ALA A 109 6.89 1.46 -4.16
CA ALA A 109 6.76 0.49 -5.23
C ALA A 109 7.96 -0.48 -5.28
N PHE A 110 7.85 -1.50 -6.13
CA PHE A 110 8.94 -2.41 -6.49
C PHE A 110 9.70 -1.94 -7.74
N VAL A 111 9.69 -0.63 -7.98
CA VAL A 111 10.48 0.05 -9.00
C VAL A 111 11.39 1.02 -8.26
N GLY A 112 12.70 0.87 -8.44
CA GLY A 112 13.68 1.50 -7.57
C GLY A 112 14.49 0.44 -6.81
N PRO A 113 14.41 0.34 -5.47
CA PRO A 113 15.08 -0.72 -4.75
C PRO A 113 14.50 -2.10 -5.12
N ASP A 114 15.36 -3.02 -5.56
CA ASP A 114 14.95 -4.40 -5.87
C ASP A 114 14.39 -5.11 -4.63
N VAL A 115 13.65 -6.20 -4.86
CA VAL A 115 13.30 -7.11 -3.76
C VAL A 115 14.59 -7.71 -3.16
N PRO A 116 14.78 -7.69 -1.82
CA PRO A 116 15.97 -8.20 -1.19
C PRO A 116 16.29 -9.63 -1.63
N ARG A 117 17.56 -9.91 -1.92
CA ARG A 117 18.00 -11.24 -2.39
C ARG A 117 17.55 -12.39 -1.50
N ALA A 118 17.55 -12.20 -0.18
CA ALA A 118 17.07 -13.23 0.76
C ALA A 118 15.61 -13.62 0.52
N VAL A 119 14.76 -12.65 0.11
CA VAL A 119 13.37 -12.89 -0.25
C VAL A 119 13.29 -13.62 -1.58
N THR A 120 13.99 -13.14 -2.62
CA THR A 120 13.94 -13.77 -3.96
C THR A 120 14.48 -15.21 -3.94
N GLU A 121 15.60 -15.48 -3.25
CA GLU A 121 16.12 -16.83 -3.06
C GLU A 121 15.16 -17.73 -2.25
N GLY A 122 14.52 -17.17 -1.22
CA GLY A 122 13.53 -17.90 -0.43
C GLY A 122 12.32 -18.32 -1.28
N ILE A 123 11.83 -17.44 -2.15
CA ILE A 123 10.74 -17.73 -3.08
C ILE A 123 11.18 -18.76 -4.13
N ARG A 124 12.38 -18.62 -4.69
CA ARG A 124 12.95 -19.61 -5.63
C ARG A 124 12.98 -21.01 -5.01
N GLY A 125 13.45 -21.13 -3.77
CA GLY A 125 13.46 -22.41 -3.05
C GLY A 125 12.06 -23.02 -2.87
N LEU A 126 11.03 -22.19 -2.63
CA LEU A 126 9.65 -22.65 -2.56
C LEU A 126 9.12 -23.16 -3.90
N LEU A 127 9.45 -22.47 -5.00
CA LEU A 127 9.06 -22.87 -6.36
C LEU A 127 9.78 -24.16 -6.79
N ASP A 128 11.07 -24.28 -6.54
CA ASP A 128 11.84 -25.49 -6.84
C ASP A 128 11.30 -26.70 -6.07
N ALA A 129 10.84 -26.52 -4.83
CA ALA A 129 10.18 -27.58 -4.06
C ALA A 129 8.81 -28.02 -4.62
N GLN A 130 8.21 -27.26 -5.54
CA GLN A 130 7.01 -27.65 -6.29
C GLN A 130 7.34 -28.36 -7.61
N ARG A 131 8.51 -28.09 -8.21
CA ARG A 131 8.94 -28.74 -9.46
C ARG A 131 9.15 -30.25 -9.20
N GLY A 132 8.46 -31.11 -9.97
CA GLY A 132 8.56 -32.58 -9.85
C GLY A 132 7.51 -33.25 -8.95
N ARG A 133 6.50 -32.52 -8.46
CA ARG A 133 5.34 -33.11 -7.76
C ARG A 133 4.26 -33.53 -8.77
N ASP A 134 4.57 -34.52 -9.61
CA ASP A 134 3.71 -34.95 -10.73
C ASP A 134 2.45 -35.73 -10.28
N GLY A 135 2.42 -36.23 -9.04
CA GLY A 135 1.38 -37.15 -8.56
C GLY A 135 0.08 -36.51 -8.06
N GLU A 136 0.00 -35.19 -7.94
CA GLU A 136 -1.13 -34.47 -7.33
C GLU A 136 -1.40 -33.13 -8.03
N PHE A 137 -1.45 -33.17 -9.37
CA PHE A 137 -1.71 -32.00 -10.20
C PHE A 137 -3.12 -31.45 -9.94
N LEU A 138 -3.23 -30.56 -8.96
CA LEU A 138 -4.37 -29.66 -8.89
C LEU A 138 -4.11 -28.54 -9.90
N GLY A 139 -5.00 -28.40 -10.88
CA GLY A 139 -4.97 -27.27 -11.79
C GLY A 139 -5.23 -25.96 -11.04
N VAL A 140 -4.85 -24.84 -11.67
CA VAL A 140 -5.16 -23.51 -11.15
C VAL A 140 -6.68 -23.27 -11.21
N SER A 141 -7.20 -22.66 -10.16
CA SER A 141 -8.62 -22.41 -9.93
C SER A 141 -8.92 -20.92 -9.81
N GLY A 142 -10.21 -20.57 -9.96
CA GLY A 142 -10.71 -19.23 -9.69
C GLY A 142 -10.09 -18.15 -10.56
N ALA A 143 -10.00 -16.94 -10.01
CA ALA A 143 -9.48 -15.75 -10.70
C ALA A 143 -8.03 -15.88 -11.17
N LEU A 144 -7.22 -16.75 -10.56
CA LEU A 144 -5.82 -16.94 -10.95
C LEU A 144 -5.67 -17.76 -12.24
N LYS A 145 -6.69 -18.52 -12.64
CA LYS A 145 -6.62 -19.38 -13.82
C LYS A 145 -6.38 -18.59 -15.12
N GLU A 146 -6.83 -17.35 -15.17
CA GLU A 146 -6.66 -16.50 -16.36
C GLU A 146 -5.20 -16.06 -16.57
N SER A 147 -4.36 -16.11 -15.53
CA SER A 147 -2.96 -15.68 -15.58
C SER A 147 -1.97 -16.79 -15.96
N PHE A 148 -2.36 -18.06 -15.84
CA PHE A 148 -1.46 -19.21 -15.97
C PHE A 148 -1.88 -20.15 -17.10
N TYR A 149 -0.93 -20.93 -17.64
CA TYR A 149 -1.27 -22.05 -18.51
C TYR A 149 -2.06 -23.13 -17.74
N ASN A 150 -2.85 -23.95 -18.45
CA ASN A 150 -3.73 -24.95 -17.82
C ASN A 150 -2.98 -26.06 -17.07
N ASP A 151 -1.73 -26.30 -17.44
CA ASP A 151 -0.81 -27.29 -16.89
C ASP A 151 0.12 -26.70 -15.81
N VAL A 152 -0.18 -25.52 -15.28
CA VAL A 152 0.59 -24.97 -14.15
C VAL A 152 0.14 -25.62 -12.84
N PRO A 153 1.08 -26.08 -11.99
CA PRO A 153 0.74 -26.59 -10.67
C PRO A 153 0.07 -25.52 -9.80
N ALA A 154 -1.02 -25.87 -9.11
CA ALA A 154 -1.70 -24.98 -8.14
C ALA A 154 -0.74 -24.36 -7.10
N GLY A 155 0.34 -25.05 -6.75
CA GLY A 155 1.36 -24.53 -5.85
C GLY A 155 2.06 -23.28 -6.38
N VAL A 156 2.40 -23.24 -7.68
CA VAL A 156 3.01 -22.06 -8.32
C VAL A 156 2.05 -20.88 -8.29
N ALA A 157 0.79 -21.11 -8.66
CA ALA A 157 -0.25 -20.07 -8.62
C ALA A 157 -0.51 -19.57 -7.19
N MET A 158 -0.42 -20.45 -6.18
CA MET A 158 -0.55 -20.06 -4.76
C MET A 158 0.60 -19.14 -4.30
N VAL A 159 1.85 -19.43 -4.72
CA VAL A 159 3.00 -18.56 -4.41
C VAL A 159 2.80 -17.19 -5.07
N TRP A 160 2.48 -17.16 -6.37
CA TRP A 160 2.20 -15.92 -7.10
C TRP A 160 1.08 -15.10 -6.46
N GLY A 161 -0.06 -15.75 -6.20
CA GLY A 161 -1.21 -15.10 -5.59
C GLY A 161 -0.87 -14.56 -4.21
N THR A 162 -0.05 -15.26 -3.42
CA THR A 162 0.41 -14.79 -2.12
C THR A 162 1.31 -13.56 -2.25
N ILE A 163 2.22 -13.52 -3.21
CA ILE A 163 3.06 -12.33 -3.48
C ILE A 163 2.18 -11.13 -3.83
N MET A 164 1.26 -11.30 -4.80
CA MET A 164 0.37 -10.23 -5.26
C MET A 164 -0.60 -9.76 -4.18
N TRP A 165 -1.10 -10.68 -3.36
CA TRP A 165 -1.96 -10.32 -2.23
C TRP A 165 -1.17 -9.62 -1.12
N CYS A 166 0.09 -9.97 -0.88
CA CYS A 166 0.90 -9.32 0.16
C CYS A 166 1.45 -7.94 -0.24
N ALA A 167 1.62 -7.68 -1.54
CA ALA A 167 2.20 -6.45 -2.05
C ALA A 167 1.36 -5.21 -1.64
N TYR A 168 2.01 -4.18 -1.11
CA TYR A 168 1.37 -2.88 -0.87
C TYR A 168 0.89 -2.24 -2.19
N ALA A 169 1.80 -2.14 -3.16
CA ALA A 169 1.55 -1.61 -4.50
C ALA A 169 2.27 -2.51 -5.53
N PRO A 170 1.57 -3.44 -6.19
CA PRO A 170 2.15 -4.40 -7.15
C PRO A 170 2.57 -3.77 -8.50
N ALA A 171 3.36 -2.69 -8.44
CA ALA A 171 4.10 -2.11 -9.57
C ALA A 171 5.57 -2.50 -9.43
N PHE A 172 6.07 -3.33 -10.34
CA PHE A 172 7.40 -3.93 -10.29
C PHE A 172 8.27 -3.48 -11.46
N ASP A 173 9.59 -3.40 -11.26
CA ASP A 173 10.53 -3.24 -12.36
C ASP A 173 10.31 -4.35 -13.40
N GLY A 174 10.38 -3.99 -14.69
CA GLY A 174 10.24 -4.90 -15.82
C GLY A 174 11.19 -6.09 -15.77
N ASN A 175 12.35 -5.93 -15.12
CA ASN A 175 13.38 -6.95 -14.93
C ASN A 175 13.43 -7.52 -13.51
N GLU A 176 12.42 -7.24 -12.67
CA GLU A 176 12.42 -7.71 -11.29
C GLU A 176 12.52 -9.24 -11.24
N VAL A 177 13.57 -9.72 -10.56
CA VAL A 177 13.93 -11.13 -10.41
C VAL A 177 12.76 -11.94 -9.86
N LEU A 178 12.00 -11.37 -8.92
CA LEU A 178 10.83 -12.03 -8.35
C LEU A 178 9.79 -12.40 -9.42
N LEU A 179 9.54 -11.53 -10.40
CA LEU A 179 8.56 -11.78 -11.45
C LEU A 179 9.10 -12.71 -12.54
N SER A 180 10.37 -12.58 -12.90
CA SER A 180 10.99 -13.40 -13.95
C SER A 180 10.94 -14.90 -13.65
N MET A 181 10.91 -15.30 -12.37
CA MET A 181 10.78 -16.71 -11.96
C MET A 181 9.47 -17.35 -12.44
N PHE A 182 8.44 -16.55 -12.73
CA PHE A 182 7.13 -17.04 -13.12
C PHE A 182 6.92 -17.07 -14.63
N GLY A 183 7.85 -16.51 -15.42
CA GLY A 183 7.68 -16.28 -16.86
C GLY A 183 7.28 -17.53 -17.65
N GLU A 184 7.80 -18.70 -17.29
CA GLU A 184 7.48 -19.97 -17.96
C GLU A 184 6.06 -20.49 -17.68
N PHE A 185 5.41 -20.02 -16.60
CA PHE A 185 4.09 -20.50 -16.19
C PHE A 185 2.95 -19.59 -16.68
N LEU A 186 3.24 -18.34 -17.02
CA LEU A 186 2.23 -17.36 -17.36
C LEU A 186 1.69 -17.58 -18.77
N SER A 187 0.37 -17.62 -18.91
CA SER A 187 -0.28 -17.85 -20.22
C SER A 187 -0.24 -16.63 -21.14
N ARG A 188 0.09 -15.46 -20.58
CA ARG A 188 0.20 -14.19 -21.27
C ARG A 188 1.39 -13.40 -20.72
N PRO A 189 2.03 -12.55 -21.52
CA PRO A 189 2.99 -11.58 -21.00
C PRO A 189 2.37 -10.75 -19.88
N LEU A 190 3.16 -10.40 -18.88
CA LEU A 190 2.72 -9.54 -17.79
C LEU A 190 2.35 -8.15 -18.35
N PRO A 191 1.24 -7.54 -17.89
CA PRO A 191 0.84 -6.21 -18.33
C PRO A 191 1.90 -5.17 -17.95
N GLY A 192 2.02 -4.14 -18.79
CA GLY A 192 2.94 -3.02 -18.61
C GLY A 192 3.85 -2.81 -19.82
N ASP A 193 5.00 -2.18 -19.58
CA ASP A 193 5.99 -1.84 -20.60
C ASP A 193 7.36 -2.44 -20.23
N ASP A 194 8.41 -2.14 -20.99
CA ASP A 194 9.74 -2.70 -20.73
C ASP A 194 10.32 -2.30 -19.37
N TRP A 195 9.78 -1.26 -18.73
CA TRP A 195 10.30 -0.68 -17.49
C TRP A 195 9.49 -1.07 -16.27
N VAL A 196 8.16 -1.17 -16.37
CA VAL A 196 7.29 -1.47 -15.23
C VAL A 196 6.20 -2.45 -15.60
N ARG A 197 6.00 -3.45 -14.72
CA ARG A 197 4.85 -4.36 -14.72
C ARG A 197 3.80 -3.85 -13.73
N TRP A 198 2.62 -3.52 -14.25
CA TRP A 198 1.50 -2.98 -13.48
C TRP A 198 0.50 -4.10 -13.19
N LEU A 199 0.66 -4.77 -12.05
CA LEU A 199 -0.15 -5.95 -11.74
C LEU A 199 -1.32 -5.56 -10.84
N PRO A 200 -2.56 -6.00 -11.12
CA PRO A 200 -3.65 -5.83 -10.17
C PRO A 200 -3.41 -6.72 -8.93
N PRO A 201 -3.82 -6.27 -7.72
CA PRO A 201 -3.68 -7.08 -6.52
C PRO A 201 -4.63 -8.27 -6.60
N VAL A 202 -4.13 -9.44 -6.19
CA VAL A 202 -4.94 -10.66 -6.07
C VAL A 202 -5.80 -10.53 -4.79
N PRO A 203 -7.12 -10.70 -4.85
CA PRO A 203 -7.97 -10.63 -3.65
C PRO A 203 -7.81 -11.89 -2.79
N LEU A 204 -8.07 -11.77 -1.48
CA LEU A 204 -7.99 -12.92 -0.56
C LEU A 204 -8.90 -14.08 -1.01
N SER A 205 -10.06 -13.77 -1.59
CA SER A 205 -11.00 -14.77 -2.11
C SER A 205 -10.36 -15.71 -3.12
N ALA A 206 -9.44 -15.23 -3.97
CA ALA A 206 -8.77 -16.06 -4.97
C ALA A 206 -7.84 -17.10 -4.31
N LEU A 207 -7.12 -16.73 -3.25
CA LEU A 207 -6.30 -17.68 -2.47
C LEU A 207 -7.19 -18.71 -1.76
N ILE A 208 -8.35 -18.27 -1.28
CA ILE A 208 -9.28 -19.13 -0.56
C ILE A 208 -10.00 -20.08 -1.50
N GLU A 209 -10.31 -19.69 -2.74
CA GLU A 209 -10.83 -20.58 -3.77
C GLU A 209 -9.85 -21.71 -4.08
N MET A 210 -8.56 -21.40 -4.23
CA MET A 210 -7.49 -22.39 -4.40
C MET A 210 -7.42 -23.38 -3.23
N TYR A 211 -7.65 -22.92 -2.01
CA TYR A 211 -7.71 -23.75 -0.80
C TYR A 211 -9.01 -24.57 -0.71
N ALA A 212 -10.15 -23.97 -1.08
CA ALA A 212 -11.48 -24.53 -0.91
C ALA A 212 -11.79 -25.63 -1.93
N GLU A 213 -11.33 -25.51 -3.17
CA GLU A 213 -11.64 -26.47 -4.22
C GLU A 213 -11.16 -27.90 -3.89
N PRO A 214 -9.91 -28.12 -3.43
CA PRO A 214 -9.48 -29.45 -3.02
C PRO A 214 -10.24 -29.97 -1.78
N LEU A 215 -10.62 -29.10 -0.83
CA LEU A 215 -11.45 -29.51 0.30
C LEU A 215 -12.82 -30.03 -0.15
N ALA A 216 -13.47 -29.33 -1.08
CA ALA A 216 -14.76 -29.73 -1.63
C ALA A 216 -14.69 -31.09 -2.36
N LYS A 217 -13.52 -31.43 -2.91
CA LYS A 217 -13.23 -32.73 -3.55
C LYS A 217 -12.75 -33.81 -2.57
N GLY A 218 -12.72 -33.54 -1.26
CA GLY A 218 -12.22 -34.47 -0.24
C GLY A 218 -10.68 -34.61 -0.19
N ALA A 219 -9.94 -33.82 -0.98
CA ALA A 219 -8.49 -33.81 -1.03
C ALA A 219 -7.88 -32.90 0.06
N GLN A 220 -8.19 -33.20 1.33
CA GLN A 220 -7.79 -32.35 2.47
C GLN A 220 -6.28 -32.14 2.57
N GLY A 221 -5.47 -33.18 2.30
CA GLY A 221 -4.01 -33.06 2.29
C GLY A 221 -3.51 -32.01 1.30
N ALA A 222 -4.13 -31.93 0.12
CA ALA A 222 -3.76 -30.97 -0.91
C ALA A 222 -4.14 -29.53 -0.54
N ALA A 223 -5.33 -29.34 0.02
CA ALA A 223 -5.74 -28.04 0.57
C ALA A 223 -4.77 -27.56 1.65
N LEU A 224 -4.44 -28.42 2.63
CA LEU A 224 -3.52 -28.06 3.72
C LEU A 224 -2.11 -27.73 3.22
N ARG A 225 -1.64 -28.40 2.16
CA ARG A 225 -0.37 -28.06 1.51
C ARG A 225 -0.43 -26.67 0.86
N LEU A 226 -1.52 -26.31 0.18
CA LEU A 226 -1.67 -24.99 -0.41
C LEU A 226 -1.74 -23.89 0.67
N ALA A 227 -2.49 -24.10 1.75
CA ALA A 227 -2.50 -23.18 2.89
C ALA A 227 -1.12 -23.07 3.56
N GLY A 228 -0.42 -24.19 3.73
CA GLY A 228 0.94 -24.23 4.23
C GLY A 228 1.93 -23.51 3.31
N LEU A 229 1.77 -23.60 2.00
CA LEU A 229 2.59 -22.89 1.01
C LEU A 229 2.31 -21.38 1.03
N ALA A 230 1.06 -20.96 1.17
CA ALA A 230 0.71 -19.55 1.38
C ALA A 230 1.38 -19.01 2.65
N ALA A 231 1.31 -19.74 3.77
CA ALA A 231 1.98 -19.37 5.01
C ALA A 231 3.52 -19.35 4.86
N ALA A 232 4.11 -20.34 4.20
CA ALA A 232 5.56 -20.38 3.96
C ALA A 232 6.02 -19.21 3.08
N THR A 233 5.26 -18.87 2.04
CA THR A 233 5.52 -17.73 1.16
C THR A 233 5.44 -16.43 1.95
N ALA A 234 4.37 -16.22 2.72
CA ALA A 234 4.22 -15.05 3.60
C ALA A 234 5.37 -14.93 4.62
N LYS A 235 5.85 -16.05 5.17
CA LYS A 235 7.02 -16.07 6.07
C LYS A 235 8.31 -15.58 5.41
N VAL A 236 8.48 -15.82 4.11
CA VAL A 236 9.63 -15.30 3.34
C VAL A 236 9.42 -13.81 3.07
N LEU A 237 8.22 -13.43 2.60
CA LEU A 237 7.90 -12.05 2.20
C LEU A 237 7.99 -11.04 3.34
N ARG A 238 7.69 -11.45 4.59
CA ARG A 238 7.75 -10.53 5.74
C ARG A 238 9.10 -9.86 5.99
N ALA A 239 10.18 -10.38 5.40
CA ALA A 239 11.51 -9.80 5.52
C ALA A 239 11.67 -8.50 4.71
N ASP A 240 10.73 -8.18 3.81
CA ASP A 240 10.69 -6.92 3.07
C ASP A 240 9.49 -6.07 3.55
N PRO A 241 9.73 -4.81 4.00
CA PRO A 241 8.68 -3.93 4.52
C PRO A 241 7.51 -3.67 3.57
N ARG A 242 7.69 -3.82 2.26
CA ARG A 242 6.62 -3.61 1.26
C ARG A 242 5.58 -4.73 1.23
N PHE A 243 5.93 -5.90 1.79
CA PHE A 243 5.02 -7.04 1.93
C PHE A 243 4.63 -7.31 3.39
N ALA A 244 5.47 -6.91 4.35
CA ALA A 244 5.41 -7.35 5.74
C ALA A 244 4.04 -7.24 6.42
N PRO A 245 3.29 -6.11 6.34
CA PRO A 245 2.04 -5.97 7.08
C PRO A 245 0.97 -6.99 6.66
N ARG A 246 0.87 -7.26 5.35
CA ARG A 246 -0.06 -8.24 4.81
C ARG A 246 0.48 -9.66 4.99
N ALA A 247 1.77 -9.88 4.80
CA ALA A 247 2.41 -11.17 5.05
C ALA A 247 2.18 -11.66 6.48
N GLU A 248 2.33 -10.81 7.49
CA GLU A 248 2.02 -11.13 8.89
C GLU A 248 0.53 -11.46 9.09
N ALA A 249 -0.37 -10.72 8.42
CA ALA A 249 -1.81 -11.02 8.47
C ALA A 249 -2.11 -12.40 7.87
N LEU A 250 -1.56 -12.73 6.69
CA LEU A 250 -1.77 -14.05 6.06
C LEU A 250 -1.16 -15.19 6.86
N LEU A 251 0.00 -14.98 7.48
CA LEU A 251 0.58 -15.93 8.43
C LEU A 251 -0.41 -16.23 9.56
N ALA A 252 -0.95 -15.19 10.20
CA ALA A 252 -1.90 -15.37 11.29
C ALA A 252 -3.20 -16.09 10.84
N MET A 253 -3.65 -15.87 9.60
CA MET A 253 -4.85 -16.50 9.06
C MET A 253 -4.64 -17.98 8.65
N ALA A 254 -3.51 -18.29 8.00
CA ALA A 254 -3.26 -19.59 7.35
C ALA A 254 -2.42 -20.56 8.20
N GLN A 255 -1.41 -20.09 8.93
CA GLN A 255 -0.51 -20.93 9.72
C GLN A 255 -1.22 -21.83 10.76
N PRO A 256 -2.32 -21.41 11.43
CA PRO A 256 -3.03 -22.27 12.38
C PRO A 256 -3.49 -23.61 11.81
N LEU A 257 -3.68 -23.71 10.48
CA LEU A 257 -4.10 -24.94 9.81
C LEU A 257 -3.05 -26.05 9.86
N ALA A 258 -1.77 -25.71 10.01
CA ALA A 258 -0.70 -26.69 10.18
C ALA A 258 -0.82 -27.43 11.52
N ALA A 259 -1.22 -26.72 12.59
CA ALA A 259 -1.39 -27.30 13.92
C ALA A 259 -2.78 -27.91 14.13
N ARG A 260 -3.80 -27.38 13.43
CA ARG A 260 -5.21 -27.81 13.55
C ARG A 260 -5.82 -28.04 12.17
N PRO A 261 -5.55 -29.18 11.52
CA PRO A 261 -6.05 -29.51 10.18
C PRO A 261 -7.57 -29.45 9.99
N TRP A 262 -8.33 -29.57 11.07
CA TRP A 262 -9.81 -29.56 11.09
C TRP A 262 -10.42 -28.17 11.30
N LEU A 263 -9.60 -27.12 11.46
CA LEU A 263 -10.08 -25.79 11.85
C LEU A 263 -11.10 -25.22 10.86
N ASP A 264 -11.01 -25.60 9.58
CA ASP A 264 -11.88 -25.16 8.49
C ASP A 264 -13.01 -26.17 8.15
N HIS A 265 -13.12 -27.31 8.83
CA HIS A 265 -14.14 -28.33 8.51
C HIS A 265 -15.60 -27.86 8.64
N HIS A 266 -15.84 -26.81 9.41
CA HIS A 266 -17.18 -26.23 9.59
C HIS A 266 -17.60 -25.35 8.40
N ALA A 267 -16.64 -24.85 7.61
CA ALA A 267 -16.91 -23.95 6.51
C ALA A 267 -17.28 -24.75 5.26
N ARG A 268 -18.50 -24.54 4.78
CA ARG A 268 -19.09 -25.33 3.67
C ARG A 268 -18.88 -24.69 2.28
N ASP A 269 -18.44 -23.44 2.24
CA ASP A 269 -18.25 -22.65 1.03
C ASP A 269 -17.08 -21.67 1.16
N ALA A 270 -16.59 -21.17 0.03
CA ALA A 270 -15.45 -20.24 -0.04
C ALA A 270 -15.73 -18.91 0.68
N THR A 271 -16.97 -18.42 0.69
CA THR A 271 -17.36 -17.18 1.38
C THR A 271 -17.26 -17.31 2.90
N THR A 272 -17.62 -18.48 3.43
CA THR A 272 -17.51 -18.80 4.84
C THR A 272 -16.06 -19.00 5.22
N LEU A 273 -15.26 -19.69 4.39
CA LEU A 273 -13.82 -19.77 4.56
C LEU A 273 -13.16 -18.39 4.57
N HIS A 274 -13.58 -17.48 3.69
CA HIS A 274 -13.11 -16.09 3.64
C HIS A 274 -13.35 -15.34 4.94
N ARG A 275 -14.56 -15.40 5.48
CA ARG A 275 -14.87 -14.81 6.79
C ARG A 275 -14.11 -15.48 7.92
N THR A 276 -13.97 -16.80 7.89
CA THR A 276 -13.24 -17.57 8.90
C THR A 276 -11.75 -17.23 8.91
N TRP A 277 -11.13 -17.07 7.75
CA TRP A 277 -9.73 -16.64 7.65
C TRP A 277 -9.57 -15.21 8.18
N LEU A 278 -10.39 -14.26 7.73
CA LEU A 278 -10.34 -12.88 8.23
C LEU A 278 -10.56 -12.79 9.75
N ALA A 279 -11.44 -13.61 10.32
CA ALA A 279 -11.69 -13.65 11.75
C ALA A 279 -10.49 -14.15 12.59
N ARG A 280 -9.53 -14.84 11.97
CA ARG A 280 -8.26 -15.23 12.63
C ARG A 280 -7.24 -14.10 12.66
N CYS A 281 -7.42 -13.05 11.86
CA CYS A 281 -6.50 -11.92 11.80
C CYS A 281 -6.49 -11.19 13.16
N PRO A 282 -5.33 -11.09 13.85
CA PRO A 282 -5.22 -10.37 15.10
C PRO A 282 -5.63 -8.90 14.98
N ALA A 283 -6.21 -8.34 16.03
CA ALA A 283 -6.74 -6.97 16.01
C ALA A 283 -5.70 -5.90 15.62
N HIS A 284 -4.42 -6.09 15.97
CA HIS A 284 -3.35 -5.16 15.59
C HIS A 284 -3.01 -5.21 14.08
N LEU A 285 -3.33 -6.30 13.38
CA LEU A 285 -3.15 -6.46 11.93
C LEU A 285 -4.43 -6.16 11.14
N ALA A 286 -5.51 -5.74 11.80
CA ALA A 286 -6.76 -5.35 11.13
C ALA A 286 -6.57 -4.31 10.01
N PRO A 287 -5.67 -3.30 10.12
CA PRO A 287 -5.43 -2.37 9.03
C PRO A 287 -4.88 -3.02 7.75
N SER A 288 -4.12 -4.12 7.85
CA SER A 288 -3.58 -4.86 6.70
C SER A 288 -4.66 -5.52 5.83
N VAL A 289 -5.83 -5.78 6.40
CA VAL A 289 -6.94 -6.46 5.71
C VAL A 289 -8.10 -5.52 5.37
N LEU A 290 -7.94 -4.20 5.56
CA LEU A 290 -8.92 -3.20 5.14
C LEU A 290 -9.35 -3.33 3.67
N PRO A 291 -8.47 -3.67 2.70
CA PRO A 291 -8.90 -3.91 1.33
C PRO A 291 -10.02 -4.94 1.22
N GLU A 292 -10.00 -5.96 2.08
CA GLU A 292 -10.97 -7.06 2.07
C GLU A 292 -12.23 -6.76 2.90
N THR A 293 -12.11 -5.96 3.96
CA THR A 293 -13.20 -5.74 4.93
C THR A 293 -13.91 -4.39 4.77
N ALA A 294 -13.19 -3.35 4.37
CA ALA A 294 -13.69 -1.98 4.25
C ALA A 294 -12.95 -1.22 3.13
N PRO A 295 -13.27 -1.49 1.84
CA PRO A 295 -12.55 -0.91 0.70
C PRO A 295 -12.49 0.62 0.70
N GLY A 296 -13.54 1.30 1.17
CA GLY A 296 -13.55 2.75 1.24
C GLY A 296 -12.67 3.33 2.36
N GLU A 297 -12.56 2.65 3.51
CA GLU A 297 -11.57 2.99 4.54
C GLU A 297 -10.15 2.71 4.06
N HIS A 298 -9.95 1.62 3.32
CA HIS A 298 -8.67 1.37 2.67
C HIS A 298 -8.28 2.53 1.72
N PHE A 299 -9.21 2.98 0.87
CA PHE A 299 -8.99 4.12 -0.02
C PHE A 299 -8.55 5.38 0.75
N ARG A 300 -9.23 5.70 1.86
CA ARG A 300 -8.83 6.82 2.73
C ARG A 300 -7.41 6.67 3.26
N HIS A 301 -7.02 5.46 3.67
CA HIS A 301 -5.68 5.19 4.19
C HIS A 301 -4.59 5.33 3.13
N VAL A 302 -4.78 4.82 1.92
CA VAL A 302 -3.77 4.95 0.84
C VAL A 302 -3.73 6.38 0.30
N LEU A 303 -4.85 7.10 0.27
CA LEU A 303 -4.85 8.53 -0.07
C LEU A 303 -4.06 9.35 0.97
N TYR A 304 -4.19 9.01 2.26
CA TYR A 304 -3.34 9.61 3.29
C TYR A 304 -1.85 9.31 3.02
N ASP A 305 -1.52 8.06 2.66
CA ASP A 305 -0.14 7.68 2.32
C ASP A 305 0.39 8.46 1.11
N LEU A 306 -0.45 8.70 0.10
CA LEU A 306 -0.12 9.55 -1.06
C LEU A 306 0.20 10.98 -0.62
N VAL A 307 -0.61 11.58 0.26
CA VAL A 307 -0.33 12.92 0.80
C VAL A 307 1.00 12.94 1.55
N GLN A 308 1.31 11.90 2.33
CA GLN A 308 2.59 11.78 3.04
C GLN A 308 3.77 11.60 2.07
N ALA A 309 3.61 10.83 1.00
CA ALA A 309 4.62 10.68 -0.05
C ALA A 309 4.90 12.00 -0.79
N LEU A 310 3.92 12.90 -0.85
CA LEU A 310 4.02 14.24 -1.42
C LEU A 310 4.56 15.30 -0.45
N ALA A 311 5.01 14.92 0.75
CA ALA A 311 5.54 15.86 1.74
C ALA A 311 6.64 16.80 1.19
N PHE A 312 7.46 16.33 0.25
CA PHE A 312 8.51 17.13 -0.39
C PHE A 312 7.97 18.36 -1.15
N VAL A 313 6.72 18.31 -1.63
CA VAL A 313 6.05 19.45 -2.30
C VAL A 313 5.86 20.60 -1.32
N GLY A 314 5.62 20.31 -0.04
CA GLY A 314 5.50 21.33 0.99
C GLY A 314 6.79 22.10 1.24
N GLY A 315 7.95 21.47 1.05
CA GLY A 315 9.25 22.16 1.09
C GLY A 315 9.45 23.17 -0.05
N ARG A 316 8.64 23.06 -1.11
CA ARG A 316 8.63 23.98 -2.27
C ARG A 316 7.48 25.00 -2.21
N GLY A 317 6.73 25.04 -1.11
CA GLY A 317 5.62 25.97 -0.90
C GLY A 317 4.26 25.50 -1.44
N GLY A 318 4.17 24.28 -1.99
CA GLY A 318 2.88 23.68 -2.38
C GLY A 318 2.16 23.03 -1.19
N ASP A 319 0.88 22.72 -1.36
CA ASP A 319 0.14 21.93 -0.36
C ASP A 319 0.02 20.46 -0.81
N PRO A 320 0.66 19.51 -0.11
CA PRO A 320 0.59 18.09 -0.44
C PRO A 320 -0.85 17.53 -0.52
N ARG A 321 -1.80 18.07 0.27
CA ARG A 321 -3.20 17.63 0.23
C ARG A 321 -3.88 18.08 -1.06
N ALA A 322 -3.73 19.36 -1.41
CA ALA A 322 -4.25 19.88 -2.66
C ALA A 322 -3.63 19.18 -3.88
N THR A 323 -2.32 18.93 -3.85
CA THR A 323 -1.62 18.18 -4.90
C THR A 323 -2.15 16.75 -5.02
N ALA A 324 -2.33 16.02 -3.90
CA ALA A 324 -2.88 14.66 -3.95
C ALA A 324 -4.29 14.63 -4.56
N ALA A 325 -5.14 15.61 -4.22
CA ALA A 325 -6.48 15.74 -4.81
C ALA A 325 -6.42 16.02 -6.31
N ALA A 326 -5.50 16.87 -6.77
CA ALA A 326 -5.29 17.18 -8.18
C ALA A 326 -4.78 15.96 -8.97
N LEU A 327 -3.84 15.19 -8.41
CA LEU A 327 -3.33 13.95 -9.01
C LEU A 327 -4.41 12.86 -9.08
N LEU A 328 -5.21 12.69 -8.03
CA LEU A 328 -6.38 11.82 -8.05
C LEU A 328 -7.38 12.24 -9.13
N ALA A 329 -7.64 13.55 -9.27
CA ALA A 329 -8.49 14.08 -10.33
C ALA A 329 -7.95 13.76 -11.73
N ALA A 330 -6.64 13.86 -11.94
CA ALA A 330 -5.99 13.51 -13.20
C ALA A 330 -6.22 12.04 -13.57
N ASP A 331 -5.94 11.12 -12.64
CA ASP A 331 -6.11 9.68 -12.86
C ASP A 331 -7.59 9.33 -13.13
N VAL A 332 -8.52 9.84 -12.32
CA VAL A 332 -9.95 9.55 -12.49
C VAL A 332 -10.48 10.15 -13.80
N GLN A 333 -10.09 11.37 -14.15
CA GLN A 333 -10.51 12.03 -15.39
C GLN A 333 -10.01 11.28 -16.63
N THR A 334 -8.83 10.69 -16.59
CA THR A 334 -8.27 9.95 -17.73
C THR A 334 -8.81 8.52 -17.80
N VAL A 335 -8.92 7.83 -16.67
CA VAL A 335 -9.25 6.40 -16.64
C VAL A 335 -10.76 6.15 -16.63
N ALA A 336 -11.51 6.85 -15.77
CA ALA A 336 -12.95 6.64 -15.63
C ALA A 336 -13.68 7.88 -15.08
N PRO A 337 -13.96 8.90 -15.91
CA PRO A 337 -14.63 10.13 -15.47
C PRO A 337 -15.95 9.89 -14.72
N ALA A 338 -16.72 8.88 -15.13
CA ALA A 338 -17.99 8.52 -14.51
C ALA A 338 -17.85 8.02 -13.06
N ALA A 339 -16.65 7.60 -12.65
CA ALA A 339 -16.35 7.17 -11.29
C ALA A 339 -16.22 8.35 -10.32
N ALA A 340 -16.09 9.59 -10.81
CA ALA A 340 -15.69 10.73 -10.00
C ALA A 340 -16.63 11.02 -8.81
N VAL A 341 -17.93 11.02 -9.06
CA VAL A 341 -18.96 11.32 -8.02
C VAL A 341 -18.98 10.25 -6.93
N ARG A 342 -18.54 9.01 -7.22
CA ARG A 342 -18.54 7.91 -6.26
C ARG A 342 -17.45 8.05 -5.19
N LEU A 343 -16.45 8.90 -5.44
CA LEU A 343 -15.37 9.16 -4.49
C LEU A 343 -15.71 10.26 -3.48
N ASP A 344 -16.68 11.13 -3.79
CA ASP A 344 -17.05 12.28 -2.94
C ASP A 344 -17.29 11.93 -1.46
N PRO A 345 -18.04 10.86 -1.10
CA PRO A 345 -18.30 10.52 0.30
C PRO A 345 -17.04 10.08 1.07
N TRP A 346 -15.97 9.73 0.35
CA TRP A 346 -14.75 9.19 0.93
C TRP A 346 -13.66 10.25 1.16
N LEU A 347 -13.82 11.43 0.57
CA LEU A 347 -12.91 12.56 0.73
C LEU A 347 -13.40 13.49 1.83
N ASP A 348 -12.49 14.09 2.61
CA ASP A 348 -12.83 15.22 3.51
C ASP A 348 -13.26 16.45 2.70
N ALA A 349 -13.99 17.40 3.29
CA ALA A 349 -14.56 18.53 2.54
C ALA A 349 -13.55 19.35 1.74
N GLU A 350 -12.34 19.56 2.24
CA GLU A 350 -11.32 20.35 1.55
C GLU A 350 -10.76 19.57 0.37
N THR A 351 -10.34 18.32 0.60
CA THR A 351 -9.87 17.42 -0.46
C THR A 351 -10.95 17.21 -1.53
N ARG A 352 -12.22 17.07 -1.12
CA ARG A 352 -13.38 16.95 -2.01
C ARG A 352 -13.59 18.21 -2.85
N HIS A 353 -13.50 19.39 -2.24
CA HIS A 353 -13.62 20.65 -2.95
C HIS A 353 -12.52 20.78 -4.01
N THR A 354 -11.26 20.60 -3.61
CA THR A 354 -10.10 20.66 -4.50
C THR A 354 -10.21 19.66 -5.66
N TYR A 355 -10.57 18.42 -5.35
CA TYR A 355 -10.78 17.37 -6.35
C TYR A 355 -11.85 17.75 -7.38
N ARG A 356 -13.01 18.26 -6.93
CA ARG A 356 -14.09 18.70 -7.83
C ARG A 356 -13.68 19.91 -8.66
N THR A 357 -13.02 20.89 -8.06
CA THR A 357 -12.51 22.08 -8.76
C THR A 357 -11.53 21.68 -9.86
N ALA A 358 -10.55 20.82 -9.55
CA ALA A 358 -9.61 20.30 -10.53
C ALA A 358 -10.32 19.56 -11.68
N LEU A 359 -11.41 18.84 -11.41
CA LEU A 359 -12.21 18.20 -12.46
C LEU A 359 -13.02 19.20 -13.31
N SER A 360 -13.64 20.20 -12.72
CA SER A 360 -14.61 21.08 -13.40
C SER A 360 -14.03 22.35 -14.03
N ALA A 361 -12.86 22.81 -13.58
CA ALA A 361 -12.24 24.05 -14.02
C ALA A 361 -10.91 23.76 -14.74
N PRO A 362 -10.89 23.71 -16.09
CA PRO A 362 -9.68 23.40 -16.85
C PRO A 362 -8.54 24.41 -16.68
N ASP A 363 -8.88 25.67 -16.40
CA ASP A 363 -7.94 26.78 -16.21
C ASP A 363 -7.46 26.90 -14.75
N ASP A 364 -7.88 25.99 -13.86
CA ASP A 364 -7.47 26.02 -12.47
C ASP A 364 -5.96 25.70 -12.33
N PRO A 365 -5.20 26.46 -11.52
CA PRO A 365 -3.76 26.22 -11.33
C PRO A 365 -3.41 24.80 -10.88
N LEU A 366 -4.32 24.08 -10.21
CA LEU A 366 -4.08 22.69 -9.81
C LEU A 366 -3.97 21.73 -11.01
N ARG A 367 -4.46 22.12 -12.19
CA ARG A 367 -4.23 21.39 -13.45
C ARG A 367 -2.78 21.44 -13.90
N ASP A 368 -1.97 22.37 -13.38
CA ASP A 368 -0.53 22.37 -13.63
C ASP A 368 0.18 21.23 -12.92
N CYS A 369 -0.43 20.62 -11.89
CA CYS A 369 0.08 19.40 -11.25
C CYS A 369 -0.13 18.14 -12.12
N TRP A 370 -0.96 18.19 -13.16
CA TRP A 370 -1.30 17.00 -13.93
C TRP A 370 -0.13 16.58 -14.82
N PRO A 371 0.07 15.26 -15.02
CA PRO A 371 1.05 14.80 -15.99
C PRO A 371 0.80 15.36 -17.38
N ARG A 372 1.86 15.83 -18.07
CA ARG A 372 1.79 16.35 -19.44
C ARG A 372 2.76 15.55 -20.31
N ALA A 373 2.28 15.05 -21.45
CA ALA A 373 3.07 14.20 -22.36
C ALA A 373 3.79 13.02 -21.65
N GLY A 374 3.15 12.45 -20.61
CA GLY A 374 3.71 11.35 -19.84
C GLY A 374 4.82 11.74 -18.86
N GLU A 375 5.00 13.04 -18.57
CA GLU A 375 5.96 13.54 -17.59
C GLU A 375 5.23 14.20 -16.41
N PRO A 376 5.76 14.06 -15.17
CA PRO A 376 5.23 14.77 -14.03
C PRO A 376 5.50 16.27 -14.18
N ALA A 377 4.68 17.09 -13.52
CA ALA A 377 4.94 18.51 -13.46
C ALA A 377 6.31 18.80 -12.81
N PRO A 378 7.05 19.85 -13.21
CA PRO A 378 8.37 20.15 -12.67
C PRO A 378 8.40 20.25 -11.13
N ASP A 379 7.38 20.86 -10.54
CA ASP A 379 7.26 21.03 -9.09
C ASP A 379 6.97 19.72 -8.35
N LEU A 380 6.59 18.67 -9.09
CA LEU A 380 6.31 17.32 -8.58
C LEU A 380 7.46 16.35 -8.82
N LEU A 381 8.58 16.79 -9.40
CA LEU A 381 9.77 15.96 -9.52
C LEU A 381 10.26 15.56 -8.12
N PRO A 382 10.26 14.26 -7.76
CA PRO A 382 10.72 13.82 -6.46
C PRO A 382 12.20 14.19 -6.25
N PRO A 383 12.63 14.53 -5.03
CA PRO A 383 14.00 14.96 -4.76
C PRO A 383 15.03 13.82 -4.81
N ASP A 384 14.59 12.58 -4.68
CA ASP A 384 15.43 11.39 -4.71
C ASP A 384 14.63 10.14 -5.10
N ARG A 385 15.36 9.05 -5.42
CA ARG A 385 14.81 7.73 -5.76
C ARG A 385 13.83 7.18 -4.73
N ALA A 386 14.08 7.40 -3.44
CA ALA A 386 13.25 6.87 -2.37
C ALA A 386 11.88 7.56 -2.33
N SER A 387 11.87 8.87 -2.54
CA SER A 387 10.68 9.71 -2.66
C SER A 387 9.92 9.40 -3.95
N ALA A 388 10.62 9.16 -5.06
CA ALA A 388 10.02 8.72 -6.32
C ALA A 388 9.35 7.34 -6.18
N ALA A 389 10.02 6.37 -5.55
CA ALA A 389 9.46 5.05 -5.29
C ALA A 389 8.25 5.11 -4.34
N ALA A 390 8.29 5.98 -3.33
CA ALA A 390 7.16 6.20 -2.41
C ALA A 390 5.96 6.87 -3.11
N LEU A 391 6.20 7.89 -3.95
CA LEU A 391 5.16 8.53 -4.74
C LEU A 391 4.52 7.55 -5.72
N LEU A 392 5.34 6.77 -6.43
CA LEU A 392 4.86 5.73 -7.35
C LEU A 392 4.03 4.68 -6.61
N GLY A 393 4.53 4.16 -5.48
CA GLY A 393 3.84 3.12 -4.72
C GLY A 393 2.52 3.61 -4.12
N ALA A 394 2.53 4.76 -3.43
CA ALA A 394 1.32 5.33 -2.84
C ALA A 394 0.31 5.80 -3.89
N GLY A 395 0.78 6.36 -5.00
CA GLY A 395 -0.03 6.73 -6.16
C GLY A 395 -0.71 5.52 -6.79
N TYR A 396 0.04 4.45 -7.06
CA TYR A 396 -0.50 3.23 -7.65
C TYR A 396 -1.48 2.53 -6.69
N ALA A 397 -1.17 2.45 -5.39
CA ALA A 397 -2.06 1.91 -4.37
C ALA A 397 -3.38 2.70 -4.26
N THR A 398 -3.30 4.04 -4.34
CA THR A 398 -4.48 4.92 -4.39
C THR A 398 -5.32 4.66 -5.63
N GLY A 399 -4.65 4.52 -6.78
CA GLY A 399 -5.24 4.11 -8.05
C GLY A 399 -6.07 2.82 -7.95
N LEU A 400 -5.42 1.76 -7.45
CA LEU A 400 -6.05 0.46 -7.25
C LEU A 400 -7.22 0.51 -6.25
N ALA A 401 -7.08 1.28 -5.17
CA ALA A 401 -8.11 1.38 -4.15
C ALA A 401 -9.38 2.08 -4.66
N TRP A 402 -9.24 3.17 -5.43
CA TRP A 402 -10.42 3.82 -6.00
C TRP A 402 -11.06 2.94 -7.09
N CYS A 403 -10.26 2.27 -7.92
CA CYS A 403 -10.76 1.29 -8.89
C CYS A 403 -11.60 0.19 -8.22
N ARG A 404 -11.11 -0.38 -7.10
CA ARG A 404 -11.85 -1.39 -6.33
C ARG A 404 -13.15 -0.82 -5.76
N LEU A 405 -13.12 0.39 -5.24
CA LEU A 405 -14.29 1.08 -4.66
C LEU A 405 -15.37 1.38 -5.72
N THR A 406 -14.95 1.67 -6.95
CA THR A 406 -15.85 2.03 -8.05
C THR A 406 -16.19 0.85 -8.97
N GLY A 407 -15.52 -0.29 -8.82
CA GLY A 407 -15.64 -1.42 -9.75
C GLY A 407 -15.06 -1.10 -11.13
N THR A 408 -14.13 -0.14 -11.20
CA THR A 408 -13.42 0.22 -12.43
C THR A 408 -12.23 -0.72 -12.59
N GLU A 409 -12.01 -1.22 -13.80
CA GLU A 409 -10.83 -2.03 -14.12
C GLU A 409 -9.57 -1.16 -14.12
N PRO A 410 -8.48 -1.56 -13.43
CA PRO A 410 -7.22 -0.83 -13.49
C PRO A 410 -6.61 -0.84 -14.90
N PRO A 411 -5.99 0.27 -15.35
CA PRO A 411 -5.34 0.33 -16.65
C PRO A 411 -4.11 -0.58 -16.73
N ALA A 412 -3.97 -1.32 -17.84
CA ALA A 412 -2.87 -2.28 -18.06
C ALA A 412 -1.47 -1.65 -18.11
N HIS A 413 -1.37 -0.35 -18.37
CA HIS A 413 -0.11 0.40 -18.44
C HIS A 413 0.09 1.34 -17.24
N GLY A 414 -0.64 1.11 -16.15
CA GLY A 414 -0.59 1.96 -14.96
C GLY A 414 -1.45 3.22 -15.09
N PHE A 415 -1.64 3.90 -13.97
CA PHE A 415 -2.37 5.17 -13.92
C PHE A 415 -1.49 6.31 -14.44
N PRO A 416 -2.04 7.33 -15.13
CA PRO A 416 -1.26 8.43 -15.70
C PRO A 416 -0.24 9.06 -14.75
N VAL A 417 -0.61 9.32 -13.50
CA VAL A 417 0.29 9.91 -12.50
C VAL A 417 1.41 8.94 -12.12
N SER A 418 1.07 7.67 -11.91
CA SER A 418 2.04 6.62 -11.57
C SER A 418 3.02 6.40 -12.73
N ALA A 419 2.51 6.26 -13.95
CA ALA A 419 3.31 6.07 -15.16
C ALA A 419 4.24 7.26 -15.42
N ALA A 420 3.78 8.49 -15.19
CA ALA A 420 4.64 9.67 -15.30
C ALA A 420 5.80 9.64 -14.28
N THR A 421 5.52 9.21 -13.04
CA THR A 421 6.53 9.11 -11.97
C THR A 421 7.64 8.11 -12.31
N VAL A 422 7.35 7.05 -13.08
CA VAL A 422 8.35 6.06 -13.51
C VAL A 422 9.51 6.71 -14.26
N ARG A 423 9.27 7.75 -15.06
CA ARG A 423 10.33 8.42 -15.83
C ARG A 423 11.40 9.03 -14.93
N CYS A 424 11.05 9.49 -13.73
CA CYS A 424 12.01 9.96 -12.74
C CYS A 424 12.95 8.83 -12.26
N LEU A 425 12.44 7.60 -12.16
CA LEU A 425 13.20 6.43 -11.72
C LEU A 425 14.10 5.86 -12.83
N ILE A 426 13.69 5.99 -14.10
CA ILE A 426 14.47 5.54 -15.26
C ILE A 426 15.75 6.38 -15.42
N HIS A 427 15.63 7.70 -15.29
CA HIS A 427 16.75 8.63 -15.48
C HIS A 427 17.80 8.59 -14.36
N GLU A 428 17.47 8.04 -13.20
CA GLU A 428 18.43 7.80 -12.09
C GLU A 428 19.05 6.39 -12.11
N ARG A 429 18.72 5.55 -13.11
CA ARG A 429 19.29 4.20 -13.27
C ARG A 429 20.67 4.17 -13.93
N ASP A 430 21.30 5.32 -14.14
CA ASP A 430 22.74 5.37 -14.43
C ASP A 430 23.47 4.90 -13.17
N ASP A 431 23.90 3.64 -13.19
CA ASP A 431 24.63 2.95 -12.13
C ASP A 431 25.80 3.80 -11.57
N PRO A 432 26.18 3.63 -10.29
CA PRO A 432 27.37 4.27 -9.76
C PRO A 432 28.54 3.92 -10.67
N ALA A 433 29.23 4.96 -11.17
CA ALA A 433 30.49 4.78 -11.89
C ALA A 433 31.40 3.90 -11.02
N ASP A 434 31.60 2.65 -11.44
CA ASP A 434 32.72 1.85 -10.97
C ASP A 434 33.95 2.76 -11.05
N PRO A 435 34.71 2.96 -9.96
CA PRO A 435 35.97 3.66 -10.09
C PRO A 435 36.81 2.85 -11.06
N LEU A 436 37.10 3.44 -12.22
CA LEU A 436 37.95 2.85 -13.25
C LEU A 436 39.16 2.20 -12.55
N PRO A 437 39.49 0.94 -12.86
CA PRO A 437 40.65 0.31 -12.25
C PRO A 437 41.86 1.21 -12.51
N ALA A 438 42.58 1.54 -11.42
CA ALA A 438 43.78 2.36 -11.50
C ALA A 438 44.69 1.81 -12.61
N VAL A 439 44.93 2.63 -13.63
CA VAL A 439 45.87 2.31 -14.70
C VAL A 439 47.22 2.04 -14.03
N PRO A 440 47.79 0.83 -14.16
CA PRO A 440 49.12 0.59 -13.62
C PRO A 440 50.11 1.49 -14.36
N ASP A 441 50.94 2.17 -13.57
CA ASP A 441 52.00 3.07 -14.03
C ASP A 441 52.89 2.33 -15.02
N VAL A 442 52.71 2.60 -16.32
CA VAL A 442 53.51 1.97 -17.36
C VAL A 442 54.81 2.75 -17.42
N SER A 443 55.81 2.24 -16.70
CA SER A 443 57.19 2.69 -16.79
C SER A 443 57.61 2.76 -18.26
N VAL A 444 57.91 3.97 -18.72
CA VAL A 444 58.42 4.29 -20.06
C VAL A 444 59.80 3.66 -20.20
N GLU A 445 59.86 2.50 -20.83
CA GLU A 445 61.13 1.96 -21.30
C GLU A 445 60.89 0.98 -22.46
N TRP A 446 61.52 1.29 -23.62
CA TRP A 446 61.75 0.42 -24.79
C TRP A 446 60.50 0.18 -25.69
N ILE A 447 60.44 0.40 -27.02
CA ILE A 447 61.39 0.47 -28.15
C ILE A 447 60.62 1.06 -29.36
N ARG A 448 61.28 1.88 -30.20
CA ARG A 448 61.50 1.65 -31.65
C ARG A 448 62.26 2.81 -32.29
N HIS A 449 63.56 2.58 -32.47
CA HIS A 449 64.24 2.94 -33.70
C HIS A 449 63.63 2.15 -34.85
N SER A 450 63.17 2.85 -35.89
CA SER A 450 63.35 2.59 -37.34
C SER A 450 62.47 3.57 -38.10
#